data_AF-A0A3L7A761-F1
#
_entry.id   AF-A0A3L7A761-F1
#
_cell.length_a   1.000
_cell.length_b   1.000
_cell.length_c   1.000
_cell.angle_alpha   90.00
_cell.angle_beta   90.00
_cell.angle_gamma   90.00
#
_symmetry.space_group_name_H-M   'P 1'
#
loop_
_entity.id
_entity.type
_entity.pdbx_description
1 polymer ?
#
loop_
_entity_poly.entity_id
_entity_poly.type
_entity_poly.pdbx_seq_one_letter_code
_entity_poly.pdbx_strand_id
1 'polypeptide(L)'
;MKHFFGTAASRTWALAPSPIDGSGSPASATAPHTHPVESAALHAHLQDLSLHLTALAESTPLSLAAELFRMEPWLADALDSDRDAGVFAHWGHSTAVDENVGLAVLASPVLNALALRAGLPASAPASNAGLLHVYGYLYAPVMTPYGTKRERWIDAELADALGVPPTHFRPADGASTPLARLTEILLPLFSGGPRRGDLLRLREQITPTLAAHTLLYRARPGSATPAALAYALEDAHGLRLITAFPYAGSAGELCTVHVSAPPRLRYNALAA
;
A
#
# COMPACT_ATOMS: atom_id res chain seq x y z
N MET A 1 -46.09 16.51 10.24
CA MET A 1 -44.98 15.62 10.63
C MET A 1 -44.25 15.23 9.35
N LYS A 2 -42.94 15.50 9.28
CA LYS A 2 -42.11 15.40 8.08
C LYS A 2 -41.78 13.93 7.76
N HIS A 3 -42.02 13.51 6.52
CA HIS A 3 -41.53 12.25 5.96
C HIS A 3 -40.03 12.39 5.60
N PHE A 4 -39.18 11.54 6.17
CA PHE A 4 -37.80 11.33 5.73
C PHE A 4 -37.78 10.14 4.77
N PHE A 5 -37.51 10.38 3.50
CA PHE A 5 -37.14 9.33 2.55
C PHE A 5 -35.66 9.02 2.75
N GLY A 6 -35.35 7.76 3.07
CA GLY A 6 -33.98 7.26 3.06
C GLY A 6 -33.47 7.20 1.62
N THR A 7 -32.45 7.99 1.31
CA THR A 7 -31.67 7.90 0.08
C THR A 7 -30.93 6.56 0.06
N ALA A 8 -31.29 5.69 -0.88
CA ALA A 8 -30.52 4.50 -1.20
C ALA A 8 -29.12 4.89 -1.68
N ALA A 9 -28.08 4.30 -1.10
CA ALA A 9 -26.71 4.47 -1.57
C ALA A 9 -26.61 3.92 -3.00
N SER A 10 -26.39 4.81 -3.98
CA SER A 10 -26.15 4.41 -5.37
C SER A 10 -24.82 3.67 -5.47
N ARG A 11 -24.87 2.44 -6.00
CA ARG A 11 -23.69 1.62 -6.29
C ARG A 11 -23.60 1.47 -7.80
N THR A 12 -22.42 1.70 -8.38
CA THR A 12 -22.17 1.56 -9.81
C THR A 12 -21.19 0.41 -10.03
N TRP A 13 -21.50 -0.47 -10.97
CA TRP A 13 -20.75 -1.71 -11.22
C TRP A 13 -20.47 -1.85 -12.70
N ALA A 14 -19.30 -2.35 -13.04
CA ALA A 14 -19.01 -2.87 -14.38
C ALA A 14 -18.28 -4.21 -14.23
N LEU A 15 -18.89 -5.29 -14.70
CA LEU A 15 -18.23 -6.58 -14.90
C LEU A 15 -17.70 -6.59 -16.34
N ALA A 16 -16.41 -6.87 -16.52
CA ALA A 16 -15.84 -7.02 -17.85
C ALA A 16 -16.22 -8.38 -18.47
N PRO A 17 -16.43 -8.46 -19.79
CA PRO A 17 -16.70 -9.73 -20.47
C PRO A 17 -15.45 -10.65 -20.48
N SER A 18 -15.69 -11.95 -20.39
CA SER A 18 -14.65 -13.01 -20.46
C SER A 18 -13.87 -12.97 -21.77
N PRO A 19 -12.55 -13.17 -21.78
CA PRO A 19 -11.79 -13.31 -23.01
C PRO A 19 -11.87 -14.75 -23.55
N ILE A 20 -12.12 -14.84 -24.86
CA ILE A 20 -12.04 -16.05 -25.68
C ILE A 20 -10.56 -16.35 -25.99
N ASP A 21 -10.21 -17.63 -25.95
CA ASP A 21 -8.86 -18.17 -26.19
C ASP A 21 -8.26 -17.74 -27.53
N GLY A 22 -7.00 -17.33 -27.49
CA GLY A 22 -6.17 -17.06 -28.66
C GLY A 22 -4.73 -17.49 -28.39
N SER A 23 -4.35 -18.61 -28.97
CA SER A 23 -3.05 -19.27 -28.86
C SER A 23 -1.93 -18.49 -29.54
N GLY A 24 -0.80 -18.36 -28.84
CA GLY A 24 0.47 -17.88 -29.41
C GLY A 24 1.55 -17.75 -28.32
N SER A 25 2.60 -18.56 -28.44
CA SER A 25 3.81 -18.49 -27.59
C SER A 25 4.97 -19.09 -28.37
N PRO A 26 6.25 -18.77 -28.08
CA PRO A 26 6.79 -17.57 -27.44
C PRO A 26 8.01 -17.00 -28.19
N ALA A 27 8.37 -15.74 -27.90
CA ALA A 27 9.75 -15.27 -28.05
C ALA A 27 10.32 -15.05 -26.64
N SER A 28 11.33 -15.84 -26.30
CA SER A 28 12.04 -15.84 -25.02
C SER A 28 12.83 -14.53 -24.86
N ALA A 29 12.47 -13.75 -23.85
CA ALA A 29 13.32 -12.70 -23.31
C ALA A 29 13.61 -13.10 -21.85
N THR A 30 14.86 -13.46 -21.58
CA THR A 30 15.39 -13.75 -20.26
C THR A 30 15.28 -12.50 -19.39
N ALA A 31 14.31 -12.49 -18.49
CA ALA A 31 14.24 -11.50 -17.42
C ALA A 31 15.41 -11.72 -16.44
N PRO A 32 15.99 -10.65 -15.87
CA PRO A 32 17.02 -10.80 -14.84
C PRO A 32 16.34 -11.40 -13.60
N HIS A 33 16.65 -12.66 -13.33
CA HIS A 33 16.30 -13.31 -12.08
C HIS A 33 17.06 -12.58 -10.97
N THR A 34 16.35 -11.80 -10.14
CA THR A 34 16.85 -11.36 -8.85
C THR A 34 17.31 -12.57 -8.05
N HIS A 35 18.54 -12.53 -7.54
CA HIS A 35 19.08 -13.63 -6.77
C HIS A 35 18.31 -13.76 -5.44
N PRO A 36 17.71 -14.93 -5.13
CA PRO A 36 16.97 -15.16 -3.88
C PRO A 36 17.78 -14.84 -2.61
N VAL A 37 19.11 -14.89 -2.71
CA VAL A 37 20.07 -14.58 -1.65
C VAL A 37 20.01 -13.11 -1.22
N GLU A 38 19.77 -12.18 -2.15
CA GLU A 38 19.71 -10.74 -1.85
C GLU A 38 18.42 -10.37 -1.11
N SER A 39 17.28 -10.96 -1.50
CA SER A 39 16.01 -10.80 -0.76
C SER A 39 16.13 -11.31 0.67
N ALA A 40 16.70 -12.49 0.87
CA ALA A 40 16.84 -13.10 2.19
C ALA A 40 17.73 -12.25 3.12
N ALA A 41 18.85 -11.73 2.61
CA ALA A 41 19.72 -10.84 3.37
C ALA A 41 19.02 -9.53 3.75
N LEU A 42 18.27 -8.94 2.83
CA LEU A 42 17.50 -7.71 3.09
C LEU A 42 16.39 -7.95 4.13
N HIS A 43 15.69 -9.07 4.05
CA HIS A 43 14.70 -9.48 5.05
C HIS A 43 15.31 -9.62 6.45
N ALA A 44 16.46 -10.30 6.55
CA ALA A 44 17.16 -10.49 7.82
C ALA A 44 17.62 -9.16 8.41
N HIS A 45 18.24 -8.30 7.60
CA HIS A 45 18.68 -6.97 8.01
C HIS A 45 17.53 -6.11 8.56
N LEU A 46 16.41 -6.03 7.83
CA LEU A 46 15.25 -5.25 8.27
C LEU A 46 14.56 -5.84 9.49
N GLN A 47 14.60 -7.17 9.67
CA GLN A 47 14.11 -7.82 10.88
C GLN A 47 14.97 -7.44 12.10
N ASP A 48 16.30 -7.54 12.00
CA ASP A 48 17.21 -7.19 13.08
C ASP A 48 17.07 -5.72 13.46
N LEU A 49 16.98 -4.84 12.46
CA LEU A 49 16.75 -3.41 12.67
C LEU A 49 15.38 -3.14 13.33
N SER A 50 14.31 -3.81 12.89
CA SER A 50 12.98 -3.66 13.50
C SER A 50 12.98 -4.04 14.98
N LEU A 51 13.66 -5.12 15.35
CA LEU A 51 13.83 -5.54 16.74
C LEU A 51 14.66 -4.52 17.54
N HIS A 52 15.77 -4.04 16.97
CA HIS A 52 16.62 -3.02 17.59
C HIS A 52 15.87 -1.72 17.86
N LEU A 53 15.13 -1.21 16.86
CA LEU A 53 14.34 0.02 16.98
C LEU A 53 13.21 -0.12 18.00
N THR A 54 12.60 -1.30 18.10
CA THR A 54 11.56 -1.59 19.11
C THR A 54 12.17 -1.50 20.52
N ALA A 55 13.31 -2.15 20.76
CA ALA A 55 14.01 -2.07 22.05
C ALA A 55 14.48 -0.64 22.37
N LEU A 56 14.92 0.11 21.36
CA LEU A 56 15.33 1.50 21.53
C LEU A 56 14.14 2.42 21.83
N ALA A 57 12.99 2.17 21.21
CA ALA A 57 11.75 2.90 21.46
C ALA A 57 11.25 2.75 22.90
N GLU A 58 11.54 1.62 23.55
CA GLU A 58 11.20 1.36 24.94
C GLU A 58 12.19 1.97 25.93
N SER A 59 13.48 1.96 25.59
CA SER A 59 14.57 2.33 26.51
C SER A 59 15.06 3.77 26.38
N THR A 60 15.19 4.29 25.15
CA THR A 60 15.81 5.60 24.87
C THR A 60 15.17 6.31 23.66
N PRO A 61 13.92 6.80 23.77
CA PRO A 61 13.19 7.35 22.62
C PRO A 61 13.85 8.56 21.95
N LEU A 62 14.63 9.34 22.70
CA LEU A 62 15.26 10.58 22.21
C LEU A 62 16.39 10.32 21.19
N SER A 63 17.05 9.16 21.26
CA SER A 63 18.10 8.78 20.30
C SER A 63 17.58 7.99 19.11
N LEU A 64 16.30 7.58 19.13
CA LEU A 64 15.74 6.68 18.13
C LEU A 64 15.82 7.24 16.71
N ALA A 65 15.45 8.51 16.52
CA ALA A 65 15.49 9.12 15.19
C ALA A 65 16.92 9.21 14.66
N ALA A 66 17.87 9.64 15.50
CA ALA A 66 19.28 9.75 15.12
C ALA A 66 19.85 8.37 14.75
N GLU A 67 19.54 7.35 15.54
CA GLU A 67 20.01 5.99 15.29
C GLU A 67 19.40 5.38 14.03
N LEU A 68 18.08 5.52 13.84
CA LEU A 68 17.38 5.06 12.64
C LEU A 68 18.00 5.63 11.36
N PHE A 69 18.18 6.95 11.29
CA PHE A 69 18.72 7.60 10.10
C PHE A 69 20.24 7.41 9.94
N ARG A 70 20.96 7.10 11.02
CA ARG A 70 22.37 6.69 10.95
C ARG A 70 22.52 5.27 10.38
N MET A 71 21.63 4.35 10.75
CA MET A 71 21.63 2.97 10.24
C MET A 71 21.08 2.88 8.82
N GLU A 72 20.10 3.72 8.48
CA GLU A 72 19.44 3.76 7.17
C GLU A 72 19.55 5.15 6.51
N PRO A 73 20.74 5.57 6.03
CA PRO A 73 20.90 6.90 5.42
C PRO A 73 19.96 7.15 4.23
N TRP A 74 19.73 6.12 3.40
CA TRP A 74 18.84 6.21 2.24
C TRP A 74 17.41 6.60 2.62
N LEU A 75 16.94 6.23 3.82
CA LEU A 75 15.59 6.54 4.29
C LEU A 75 15.45 8.03 4.56
N ALA A 76 16.47 8.64 5.17
CA ALA A 76 16.47 10.07 5.43
C ALA A 76 16.41 10.88 4.13
N ASP A 77 17.16 10.44 3.11
CA ASP A 77 17.19 11.04 1.77
C ASP A 77 15.86 10.83 1.03
N ALA A 78 15.29 9.63 1.09
CA ALA A 78 14.00 9.33 0.46
C ALA A 78 12.86 10.17 1.06
N LEU A 79 12.79 10.28 2.38
CA LEU A 79 11.76 11.09 3.06
C LEU A 79 11.89 12.58 2.74
N ASP A 80 13.11 13.10 2.68
CA ASP A 80 13.37 14.48 2.26
C ASP A 80 12.95 14.68 0.79
N SER A 81 13.35 13.76 -0.11
CA SER A 81 12.98 13.84 -1.52
C SER A 81 11.46 13.80 -1.73
N ASP A 82 10.74 12.92 -1.03
CA ASP A 82 9.28 12.80 -1.15
C ASP A 82 8.55 14.01 -0.56
N ARG A 83 9.07 14.59 0.53
CA ARG A 83 8.57 15.83 1.11
C ARG A 83 8.74 16.98 0.11
N ASP A 84 9.95 17.14 -0.42
CA ASP A 84 10.29 18.27 -1.29
C ASP A 84 9.58 18.18 -2.65
N ALA A 85 9.34 16.96 -3.14
CA ALA A 85 8.53 16.70 -4.34
C ALA A 85 7.01 16.69 -4.09
N GLY A 86 6.56 16.81 -2.83
CA GLY A 86 5.14 16.82 -2.47
C GLY A 86 4.42 15.48 -2.64
N VAL A 87 5.13 14.35 -2.72
CA VAL A 87 4.57 13.02 -3.01
C VAL A 87 3.53 12.61 -1.97
N PHE A 88 3.74 12.96 -0.69
CA PHE A 88 2.82 12.64 0.40
C PHE A 88 1.41 13.23 0.21
N ALA A 89 1.26 14.32 -0.57
CA ALA A 89 -0.04 14.93 -0.85
C ALA A 89 -0.99 14.03 -1.65
N HIS A 90 -0.45 13.04 -2.37
CA HIS A 90 -1.22 12.04 -3.10
C HIS A 90 -1.77 10.92 -2.21
N TRP A 91 -1.44 10.92 -0.92
CA TRP A 91 -1.80 9.87 0.02
C TRP A 91 -2.72 10.38 1.13
N GLY A 92 -3.65 9.52 1.54
CA GLY A 92 -4.61 9.81 2.60
C GLY A 92 -4.02 9.52 3.98
N HIS A 93 -4.88 9.23 4.96
CA HIS A 93 -4.47 8.86 6.31
C HIS A 93 -4.73 7.38 6.60
N SER A 94 -3.85 6.78 7.39
CA SER A 94 -3.97 5.41 7.84
C SER A 94 -3.51 5.26 9.29
N THR A 95 -3.92 4.17 9.94
CA THR A 95 -3.52 3.83 11.31
C THR A 95 -2.53 2.67 11.33
N ALA A 96 -1.55 2.76 12.23
CA ALA A 96 -0.63 1.68 12.54
C ALA A 96 -1.26 0.58 13.39
N VAL A 97 -2.53 0.70 13.80
CA VAL A 97 -3.26 -0.40 14.43
C VAL A 97 -3.79 -1.33 13.35
N ASP A 98 -3.37 -2.59 13.35
CA ASP A 98 -3.84 -3.57 12.37
C ASP A 98 -5.31 -3.93 12.61
N GLU A 99 -6.13 -3.90 11.56
CA GLU A 99 -7.55 -4.27 11.65
C GLU A 99 -7.80 -5.75 11.98
N ASN A 100 -6.85 -6.67 11.75
CA ASN A 100 -7.04 -8.09 12.02
C ASN A 100 -6.62 -8.50 13.43
N VAL A 101 -5.55 -7.89 13.97
CA VAL A 101 -5.04 -8.21 15.31
C VAL A 101 -5.38 -7.15 16.37
N GLY A 102 -5.81 -5.95 15.98
CA GLY A 102 -6.17 -4.86 16.89
C GLY A 102 -4.96 -4.25 17.63
N LEU A 103 -3.73 -4.59 17.22
CA LEU A 103 -2.48 -4.15 17.84
C LEU A 103 -1.71 -3.22 16.91
N ALA A 104 -0.92 -2.33 17.51
CA ALA A 104 0.00 -1.48 16.77
C ALA A 104 1.07 -2.34 16.08
N VAL A 105 1.20 -2.21 14.76
CA VAL A 105 2.21 -2.92 13.96
C VAL A 105 3.55 -2.19 13.93
N LEU A 106 3.61 -0.97 14.46
CA LEU A 106 4.80 -0.14 14.52
C LEU A 106 4.79 0.64 15.83
N ALA A 107 5.94 0.69 16.51
CA ALA A 107 6.08 1.47 17.72
C ALA A 107 5.88 2.96 17.45
N SER A 108 5.07 3.64 18.29
CA SER A 108 4.75 5.06 18.12
C SER A 108 5.97 5.97 17.98
N PRO A 109 7.07 5.78 18.74
CA PRO A 109 8.28 6.59 18.57
C PRO A 109 8.91 6.46 17.17
N VAL A 110 8.86 5.27 16.56
CA VAL A 110 9.36 5.04 15.20
C VAL A 110 8.50 5.79 14.19
N LEU A 111 7.17 5.64 14.26
CA LEU A 111 6.26 6.34 13.34
C LEU A 111 6.38 7.86 13.46
N ASN A 112 6.51 8.37 14.68
CA ASN A 112 6.70 9.80 14.92
C ASN A 112 8.05 10.30 14.36
N ALA A 113 9.13 9.54 14.51
CA ALA A 113 10.43 9.90 13.93
C ALA A 113 10.38 10.00 12.40
N LEU A 114 9.72 9.03 11.75
CA LEU A 114 9.47 9.06 10.30
C LEU A 114 8.65 10.29 9.88
N ALA A 115 7.55 10.56 10.59
CA ALA A 115 6.64 11.66 10.27
C ALA A 115 7.33 13.02 10.40
N LEU A 116 8.10 13.23 11.48
CA LEU A 116 8.86 14.46 11.70
C LEU A 116 9.87 14.72 10.57
N ARG A 117 10.60 13.69 10.13
CA ARG A 117 11.55 13.82 9.01
C ARG A 117 10.84 14.17 7.70
N ALA A 118 9.70 13.53 7.45
CA ALA A 118 8.85 13.78 6.29
C ALA A 118 8.15 15.16 6.32
N GLY A 119 8.30 15.95 7.38
CA GLY A 119 7.59 17.23 7.53
C GLY A 119 6.08 17.06 7.76
N LEU A 120 5.66 15.90 8.27
CA LEU A 120 4.27 15.53 8.53
C LEU A 120 3.96 15.59 10.04
N PRO A 121 2.68 15.73 10.43
CA PRO A 121 2.28 15.65 11.83
C PRO A 121 2.66 14.29 12.47
N ALA A 122 3.33 14.36 13.63
CA ALA A 122 3.65 13.20 14.46
C ALA A 122 2.45 12.81 15.33
N SER A 123 1.50 12.07 14.74
CA SER A 123 0.19 11.76 15.34
C SER A 123 -0.05 10.28 15.57
N ALA A 124 0.99 9.49 15.86
CA ALA A 124 0.86 8.04 16.08
C ALA A 124 -0.30 7.71 17.04
N PRO A 125 -1.15 6.70 16.72
CA PRO A 125 -0.93 5.69 15.68
C PRO A 125 -1.37 6.12 14.27
N ALA A 126 -1.95 7.30 14.08
CA ALA A 126 -2.37 7.79 12.77
C ALA A 126 -1.22 8.52 12.05
N SER A 127 -1.11 8.32 10.74
CA SER A 127 -0.16 9.07 9.90
C SER A 127 -0.59 9.10 8.43
N ASN A 128 0.20 9.76 7.59
CA ASN A 128 0.06 9.68 6.14
C ASN A 128 0.19 8.21 5.70
N ALA A 129 -0.72 7.78 4.83
CA ALA A 129 -0.81 6.38 4.42
C ALA A 129 0.42 5.94 3.62
N GLY A 130 0.97 6.81 2.76
CA GLY A 130 2.21 6.53 2.02
C GLY A 130 3.39 6.35 2.97
N LEU A 131 3.54 7.26 3.94
CA LEU A 131 4.57 7.15 4.97
C LEU A 131 4.46 5.82 5.75
N LEU A 132 3.28 5.52 6.26
CA LEU A 132 3.06 4.34 7.10
C LEU A 132 3.22 3.03 6.30
N HIS A 133 2.54 2.92 5.16
CA HIS A 133 2.51 1.67 4.41
C HIS A 133 3.83 1.40 3.69
N VAL A 134 4.49 2.40 3.09
CA VAL A 134 5.72 2.19 2.32
C VAL A 134 6.95 2.19 3.21
N TYR A 135 7.13 3.21 4.07
CA TYR A 135 8.32 3.32 4.92
C TYR A 135 8.12 2.63 6.27
N GLY A 136 7.00 2.87 6.94
CA GLY A 136 6.73 2.31 8.26
C GLY A 136 6.70 0.77 8.29
N TYR A 137 6.08 0.13 7.30
CA TYR A 137 5.94 -1.33 7.27
C TYR A 137 7.26 -2.07 7.06
N LEU A 138 8.31 -1.44 6.51
CA LEU A 138 9.65 -2.04 6.45
C LEU A 138 10.16 -2.41 7.85
N TYR A 139 9.79 -1.62 8.85
CA TYR A 139 10.23 -1.75 10.24
C TYR A 139 9.15 -2.33 11.17
N ALA A 140 8.02 -2.79 10.64
CA ALA A 140 6.97 -3.42 11.43
C ALA A 140 7.39 -4.85 11.85
N PRO A 141 7.51 -5.18 13.15
CA PRO A 141 7.96 -6.50 13.60
C PRO A 141 6.87 -7.58 13.54
N VAL A 142 5.62 -7.19 13.28
CA VAL A 142 4.46 -8.07 13.44
C VAL A 142 4.29 -8.99 12.24
N MET A 143 4.34 -10.30 12.51
CA MET A 143 3.84 -11.34 11.60
C MET A 143 2.32 -11.28 11.54
N THR A 144 1.76 -11.25 10.34
CA THR A 144 0.32 -11.42 10.12
C THR A 144 0.05 -12.82 9.55
N PRO A 145 -1.21 -13.29 9.50
CA PRO A 145 -1.56 -14.52 8.78
C PRO A 145 -1.17 -14.51 7.29
N TYR A 146 -0.84 -13.34 6.74
CA TYR A 146 -0.45 -13.13 5.34
C TYR A 146 1.03 -12.84 5.17
N GLY A 147 1.87 -13.21 6.16
CA GLY A 147 3.30 -12.89 6.18
C GLY A 147 3.62 -11.58 6.90
N THR A 148 4.87 -11.12 6.80
CA THR A 148 5.24 -9.80 7.31
C THR A 148 4.72 -8.69 6.40
N LYS A 149 4.44 -7.52 6.96
CA LYS A 149 4.00 -6.38 6.14
C LYS A 149 5.09 -5.86 5.19
N ARG A 150 6.37 -6.14 5.47
CA ARG A 150 7.51 -5.70 4.65
C ARG A 150 7.73 -6.53 3.39
N GLU A 151 7.29 -7.79 3.36
CA GLU A 151 7.32 -8.66 2.17
C GLU A 151 6.70 -7.98 0.94
N ARG A 152 5.68 -7.14 1.14
CA ARG A 152 5.03 -6.33 0.11
C ARG A 152 5.97 -5.49 -0.75
N TRP A 153 7.10 -5.06 -0.18
CA TRP A 153 8.04 -4.12 -0.80
C TRP A 153 9.35 -4.77 -1.24
N ILE A 154 9.74 -5.85 -0.54
CA ILE A 154 11.01 -6.54 -0.77
C ILE A 154 10.86 -7.63 -1.84
N ASP A 155 9.70 -8.28 -1.85
CA ASP A 155 9.42 -9.40 -2.73
C ASP A 155 8.80 -8.93 -4.05
N ALA A 156 8.90 -9.80 -5.06
CA ALA A 156 8.54 -9.46 -6.43
C ALA A 156 7.03 -9.40 -6.68
N GLU A 157 6.18 -9.89 -5.77
CA GLU A 157 4.77 -10.15 -6.06
C GLU A 157 3.99 -8.89 -6.48
N LEU A 158 4.18 -7.76 -5.77
CA LEU A 158 3.49 -6.51 -6.11
C LEU A 158 4.02 -5.95 -7.44
N ALA A 159 5.33 -6.04 -7.65
CA ALA A 159 5.97 -5.64 -8.90
C ALA A 159 5.46 -6.46 -10.09
N ASP A 160 5.39 -7.77 -9.95
CA ASP A 160 4.86 -8.69 -10.97
C ASP A 160 3.39 -8.42 -11.28
N ALA A 161 2.58 -8.14 -10.26
CA ALA A 161 1.17 -7.81 -10.42
C ALA A 161 0.97 -6.47 -11.16
N LEU A 162 1.85 -5.50 -10.93
CA LEU A 162 1.86 -4.19 -11.58
C LEU A 162 2.64 -4.18 -12.92
N GLY A 163 3.33 -5.27 -13.27
CA GLY A 163 4.04 -5.40 -14.54
C GLY A 163 5.36 -4.62 -14.58
N VAL A 164 6.00 -4.39 -13.44
CA VAL A 164 7.28 -3.68 -13.31
C VAL A 164 8.39 -4.64 -12.85
N PRO A 165 9.68 -4.26 -12.95
CA PRO A 165 10.78 -5.15 -12.56
C PRO A 165 10.68 -5.64 -11.10
N PRO A 166 11.14 -6.86 -10.77
CA PRO A 166 11.01 -7.45 -9.43
C PRO A 166 11.55 -6.60 -8.27
N THR A 167 12.57 -5.78 -8.50
CA THR A 167 13.17 -4.90 -7.49
C THR A 167 12.56 -3.50 -7.45
N HIS A 168 11.53 -3.23 -8.26
CA HIS A 168 11.06 -1.87 -8.49
C HIS A 168 10.60 -1.17 -7.22
N PHE A 169 10.12 -1.87 -6.19
CA PHE A 169 9.71 -1.25 -4.92
C PHE A 169 10.70 -1.44 -3.77
N ARG A 170 11.86 -2.04 -4.03
CA ARG A 170 12.85 -2.25 -2.99
C ARG A 170 13.39 -0.92 -2.44
N PRO A 171 13.66 -0.86 -1.13
CA PRO A 171 14.39 0.25 -0.52
C PRO A 171 15.72 0.51 -1.22
N ALA A 172 16.12 1.78 -1.32
CA ALA A 172 17.38 2.26 -1.90
C ALA A 172 17.64 1.92 -3.39
N ASP A 173 16.84 1.06 -4.01
CA ASP A 173 16.95 0.75 -5.44
C ASP A 173 16.32 1.85 -6.29
N GLY A 174 16.89 2.11 -7.48
CA GLY A 174 16.33 3.01 -8.49
C GLY A 174 16.73 4.49 -8.36
N ALA A 175 16.25 5.31 -9.31
CA ALA A 175 16.60 6.74 -9.40
C ALA A 175 15.64 7.68 -8.63
N SER A 176 14.46 7.20 -8.27
CA SER A 176 13.46 7.92 -7.45
C SER A 176 13.19 7.15 -6.16
N THR A 177 12.29 7.61 -5.29
CA THR A 177 11.95 6.90 -4.05
C THR A 177 10.96 5.74 -4.29
N PRO A 178 10.88 4.72 -3.41
CA PRO A 178 9.86 3.69 -3.51
C PRO A 178 8.43 4.23 -3.51
N LEU A 179 8.15 5.26 -2.70
CA LEU A 179 6.84 5.89 -2.63
C LEU A 179 6.48 6.64 -3.92
N ALA A 180 7.43 7.38 -4.50
CA ALA A 180 7.22 8.08 -5.77
C ALA A 180 6.89 7.09 -6.89
N ARG A 181 7.67 6.02 -7.03
CA ARG A 181 7.44 4.96 -8.04
C ARG A 181 6.07 4.31 -7.89
N LEU A 182 5.67 3.98 -6.67
CA LEU A 182 4.36 3.42 -6.41
C LEU A 182 3.24 4.43 -6.76
N THR A 183 3.43 5.70 -6.40
CA THR A 183 2.47 6.78 -6.68
C THR A 183 2.27 6.96 -8.19
N GLU A 184 3.36 6.99 -8.96
CA GLU A 184 3.35 7.13 -10.43
C GLU A 184 2.59 5.99 -11.11
N ILE A 185 2.65 4.78 -10.56
CA ILE A 185 1.92 3.61 -11.08
C ILE A 185 0.44 3.64 -10.67
N LEU A 186 0.15 3.91 -9.39
CA LEU A 186 -1.20 3.77 -8.85
C LEU A 186 -2.13 4.92 -9.26
N LEU A 187 -1.66 6.17 -9.30
CA LEU A 187 -2.53 7.30 -9.61
C LEU A 187 -3.25 7.15 -10.97
N PRO A 188 -2.56 6.84 -12.08
CA PRO A 188 -3.24 6.62 -13.36
C PRO A 188 -4.27 5.49 -13.29
N LEU A 189 -4.02 4.44 -12.51
CA LEU A 189 -4.96 3.33 -12.38
C LEU A 189 -6.29 3.75 -11.75
N PHE A 190 -6.31 4.79 -10.91
CA PHE A 190 -7.54 5.33 -10.32
C PHE A 190 -8.18 6.45 -11.14
N SER A 191 -7.38 7.31 -11.78
CA SER A 191 -7.88 8.49 -12.50
C SER A 191 -8.46 8.20 -13.90
N GLY A 192 -8.30 6.98 -14.42
CA GLY A 192 -8.76 6.58 -15.75
C GLY A 192 -10.03 5.71 -15.76
N GLY A 193 -10.57 5.46 -16.96
CA GLY A 193 -11.61 4.45 -17.17
C GLY A 193 -11.09 3.01 -17.05
N PRO A 194 -11.98 1.99 -17.21
CA PRO A 194 -11.61 0.58 -17.12
C PRO A 194 -10.46 0.20 -18.05
N ARG A 195 -9.54 -0.64 -17.57
CA ARG A 195 -8.36 -1.10 -18.30
C ARG A 195 -8.38 -2.62 -18.49
N ARG A 196 -7.65 -3.12 -19.48
CA ARG A 196 -7.53 -4.58 -19.76
C ARG A 196 -7.08 -5.40 -18.54
N GLY A 197 -6.32 -4.81 -17.63
CA GLY A 197 -5.84 -5.46 -16.40
C GLY A 197 -6.78 -5.33 -15.20
N ASP A 198 -7.87 -4.58 -15.30
CA ASP A 198 -8.82 -4.41 -14.19
C ASP A 198 -9.62 -5.71 -14.02
N LEU A 199 -9.38 -6.40 -12.91
CA LEU A 199 -10.15 -7.59 -12.51
C LEU A 199 -11.39 -7.20 -11.71
N LEU A 200 -11.30 -6.11 -10.94
CA LEU A 200 -12.40 -5.55 -10.17
C LEU A 200 -12.17 -4.06 -9.97
N ARG A 201 -13.23 -3.25 -10.11
CA ARG A 201 -13.24 -1.84 -9.73
C ARG A 201 -14.53 -1.54 -8.99
N LEU A 202 -14.41 -1.15 -7.73
CA LEU A 202 -15.54 -0.83 -6.86
C LEU A 202 -15.41 0.61 -6.37
N ARG A 203 -16.54 1.32 -6.38
CA ARG A 203 -16.70 2.60 -5.70
C ARG A 203 -17.82 2.47 -4.67
N GLU A 204 -17.49 2.68 -3.41
CA GLU A 204 -18.42 2.59 -2.29
C GLU A 204 -18.59 3.97 -1.64
N GLN A 205 -19.82 4.46 -1.53
CA GLN A 205 -20.08 5.68 -0.78
C GLN A 205 -20.05 5.36 0.73
N ILE A 206 -19.09 5.94 1.46
CA ILE A 206 -18.91 5.72 2.90
C ILE A 206 -19.74 6.70 3.72
N THR A 207 -19.66 7.99 3.35
CA THR A 207 -20.48 9.08 3.90
C THR A 207 -20.97 9.94 2.73
N PRO A 208 -21.85 10.94 2.92
CA PRO A 208 -22.25 11.83 1.80
C PRO A 208 -21.10 12.55 1.10
N THR A 209 -19.94 12.69 1.75
CA THR A 209 -18.78 13.45 1.25
C THR A 209 -17.55 12.59 1.00
N LEU A 210 -17.60 11.29 1.29
CA LEU A 210 -16.46 10.39 1.20
C LEU A 210 -16.83 9.10 0.46
N ALA A 211 -16.08 8.77 -0.58
CA ALA A 211 -16.14 7.50 -1.28
C ALA A 211 -14.83 6.73 -1.15
N ALA A 212 -14.94 5.41 -1.08
CA ALA A 212 -13.83 4.48 -1.14
C ALA A 212 -13.76 3.82 -2.51
N HIS A 213 -12.54 3.66 -3.03
CA HIS A 213 -12.26 2.98 -4.28
C HIS A 213 -11.40 1.75 -4.00
N THR A 214 -11.89 0.58 -4.41
CA THR A 214 -11.11 -0.66 -4.41
C THR A 214 -10.82 -1.06 -5.85
N LEU A 215 -9.55 -1.26 -6.17
CA LEU A 215 -9.09 -1.76 -7.45
C LEU A 215 -8.38 -3.09 -7.25
N LEU A 216 -8.74 -4.10 -8.03
CA LEU A 216 -7.95 -5.31 -8.21
C LEU A 216 -7.41 -5.32 -9.63
N TYR A 217 -6.09 -5.26 -9.78
CA TYR A 217 -5.42 -5.10 -11.06
C TYR A 217 -4.38 -6.19 -11.31
N ARG A 218 -4.25 -6.62 -12.56
CA ARG A 218 -3.18 -7.52 -13.00
C ARG A 218 -2.67 -7.10 -14.37
N ALA A 219 -1.39 -6.73 -14.45
CA ALA A 219 -0.76 -6.30 -15.70
C ALA A 219 -0.78 -7.38 -16.80
N ARG A 220 -0.66 -8.65 -16.40
CA ARG A 220 -0.76 -9.83 -17.27
C ARG A 220 -2.03 -10.63 -16.97
N PRO A 221 -3.18 -10.33 -17.59
CA PRO A 221 -4.40 -11.13 -17.43
C PRO A 221 -4.14 -12.61 -17.72
N GLY A 222 -4.71 -13.49 -16.91
CA GLY A 222 -4.51 -14.95 -17.03
C GLY A 222 -3.24 -15.49 -16.36
N SER A 223 -2.33 -14.64 -15.88
CA SER A 223 -1.21 -15.08 -15.03
C SER A 223 -1.73 -15.69 -13.73
N ALA A 224 -1.04 -16.73 -13.24
CA ALA A 224 -1.26 -17.37 -11.94
C ALA A 224 -0.71 -16.55 -10.76
N THR A 225 0.02 -15.47 -11.04
CA THR A 225 0.55 -14.57 -10.00
C THR A 225 -0.57 -13.83 -9.27
N PRO A 226 -0.37 -13.43 -8.00
CA PRO A 226 -1.27 -12.53 -7.29
C PRO A 226 -1.62 -11.28 -8.11
N ALA A 227 -2.80 -10.72 -7.88
CA ALA A 227 -3.18 -9.41 -8.40
C ALA A 227 -2.78 -8.30 -7.40
N ALA A 228 -2.65 -7.06 -7.87
CA ALA A 228 -2.44 -5.91 -7.01
C ALA A 228 -3.81 -5.41 -6.52
N LEU A 229 -4.08 -5.52 -5.22
CA LEU A 229 -5.21 -4.87 -4.58
C LEU A 229 -4.74 -3.48 -4.16
N ALA A 230 -5.38 -2.44 -4.69
CA ALA A 230 -5.14 -1.06 -4.32
C ALA A 230 -6.41 -0.42 -3.76
N TYR A 231 -6.23 0.49 -2.80
CA TYR A 231 -7.33 1.20 -2.14
C TYR A 231 -7.05 2.70 -2.08
N ALA A 232 -8.06 3.50 -2.36
CA ALA A 232 -8.02 4.95 -2.34
C ALA A 232 -9.30 5.55 -1.76
N LEU A 233 -9.22 6.76 -1.23
CA LEU A 233 -10.37 7.54 -0.79
C LEU A 233 -10.55 8.76 -1.69
N GLU A 234 -11.80 9.16 -1.93
CA GLU A 234 -12.16 10.32 -2.72
C GLU A 234 -13.12 11.20 -1.92
N ASP A 235 -12.74 12.47 -1.74
CA ASP A 235 -13.56 13.51 -1.12
C ASP A 235 -13.56 14.80 -1.96
N ALA A 236 -14.00 15.92 -1.37
CA ALA A 236 -14.01 17.22 -2.05
C ALA A 236 -12.62 17.73 -2.49
N HIS A 237 -11.55 17.19 -1.91
CA HIS A 237 -10.16 17.50 -2.24
C HIS A 237 -9.57 16.53 -3.28
N GLY A 238 -10.36 15.58 -3.77
CA GLY A 238 -9.98 14.62 -4.80
C GLY A 238 -9.58 13.25 -4.25
N LEU A 239 -8.96 12.45 -5.12
CA LEU A 239 -8.57 11.08 -4.80
C LEU A 239 -7.21 11.04 -4.11
N ARG A 240 -7.12 10.27 -3.03
CA ARG A 240 -5.90 10.01 -2.27
C ARG A 240 -5.69 8.51 -2.08
N LEU A 241 -4.49 8.05 -2.41
CA LEU A 241 -4.09 6.65 -2.24
C LEU A 241 -3.99 6.29 -0.75
N ILE A 242 -4.34 5.06 -0.41
CA ILE A 242 -4.18 4.53 0.95
C ILE A 242 -3.15 3.40 0.98
N THR A 243 -3.30 2.39 0.12
CA THR A 243 -2.41 1.23 0.13
C THR A 243 -2.47 0.46 -1.19
N ALA A 244 -1.45 -0.35 -1.43
CA ALA A 244 -1.46 -1.42 -2.42
C ALA A 244 -0.69 -2.63 -1.91
N PHE A 245 -1.16 -3.83 -2.21
CA PHE A 245 -0.49 -5.08 -1.83
C PHE A 245 -0.91 -6.26 -2.72
N PRO A 246 -0.10 -7.34 -2.78
CA PRO A 246 -0.47 -8.56 -3.49
C PRO A 246 -1.70 -9.23 -2.88
N TYR A 247 -2.62 -9.68 -3.72
CA TYR A 247 -3.83 -10.40 -3.34
C TYR A 247 -3.96 -11.68 -4.17
N ALA A 248 -3.87 -12.81 -3.49
CA ALA A 248 -3.95 -14.15 -4.10
C ALA A 248 -5.40 -14.63 -4.32
N GLY A 249 -6.38 -13.97 -3.69
CA GLY A 249 -7.79 -14.30 -3.87
C GLY A 249 -8.35 -13.86 -5.23
N SER A 250 -9.60 -14.22 -5.48
CA SER A 250 -10.33 -13.90 -6.70
C SER A 250 -11.09 -12.56 -6.60
N ALA A 251 -11.39 -11.97 -7.75
CA ALA A 251 -12.29 -10.81 -7.83
C ALA A 251 -13.68 -11.10 -7.23
N GLY A 252 -14.17 -12.34 -7.36
CA GLY A 252 -15.47 -12.77 -6.83
C GLY A 252 -15.50 -12.84 -5.29
N GLU A 253 -14.45 -13.36 -4.67
CA GLU A 253 -14.28 -13.37 -3.21
C GLU A 253 -14.22 -11.94 -2.67
N LEU A 254 -13.40 -11.09 -3.30
CA LEU A 254 -13.28 -9.68 -2.91
C LEU A 254 -14.62 -8.95 -3.07
N CYS A 255 -15.30 -9.13 -4.20
CA CYS A 255 -16.65 -8.57 -4.41
C CYS A 255 -17.62 -9.04 -3.32
N THR A 256 -17.62 -10.32 -2.97
CA THR A 256 -18.48 -10.89 -1.91
C THR A 256 -18.22 -10.22 -0.56
N VAL A 257 -16.95 -10.01 -0.18
CA VAL A 257 -16.55 -9.31 1.05
C VAL A 257 -17.04 -7.86 1.08
N HIS A 258 -17.10 -7.21 -0.09
CA HIS A 258 -17.58 -5.84 -0.21
C HIS A 258 -19.12 -5.75 -0.18
N VAL A 259 -19.84 -6.67 -0.85
CA VAL A 259 -21.31 -6.58 -0.94
C VAL A 259 -22.05 -7.18 0.26
N SER A 260 -21.42 -8.08 1.01
CA SER A 260 -22.03 -8.78 2.16
C SER A 260 -22.15 -7.91 3.42
N ALA A 261 -21.53 -6.72 3.44
CA ALA A 261 -21.58 -5.79 4.57
C ALA A 261 -21.89 -4.37 4.10
N PRO A 262 -22.36 -3.48 5.00
CA PRO A 262 -22.43 -2.06 4.73
C PRO A 262 -21.06 -1.48 4.32
N PRO A 263 -21.02 -0.46 3.44
CA PRO A 263 -19.80 0.25 3.11
C PRO A 263 -19.08 0.73 4.37
N ARG A 264 -17.77 0.48 4.44
CA ARG A 264 -16.91 0.91 5.53
C ARG A 264 -15.50 1.17 5.04
N LEU A 265 -14.73 1.93 5.81
CA LEU A 265 -13.29 2.02 5.62
C LEU A 265 -12.63 0.65 5.86
N ARG A 266 -11.62 0.35 5.06
CA ARG A 266 -10.89 -0.92 5.05
C ARG A 266 -9.39 -0.67 4.97
N TYR A 267 -8.60 -1.69 5.24
CA TYR A 267 -7.14 -1.67 5.05
C TYR A 267 -6.47 -0.55 5.86
N ASN A 268 -6.95 -0.36 7.09
CA ASN A 268 -6.49 0.64 8.05
C ASN A 268 -6.67 2.10 7.58
N ALA A 269 -7.54 2.38 6.61
CA ALA A 269 -7.84 3.74 6.17
C ALA A 269 -8.53 4.57 7.27
N LEU A 270 -8.19 5.85 7.36
CA LEU A 270 -8.85 6.83 8.21
C LEU A 270 -9.53 7.90 7.36
N ALA A 271 -10.69 8.38 7.80
CA ALA A 271 -11.25 9.62 7.27
C ALA A 271 -10.33 10.80 7.66
N ALA A 272 -10.17 11.75 6.75
CA ALA A 272 -9.46 13.00 7.01
C ALA A 272 -10.24 13.91 7.97
#